data_AF-A0A5C5XSK8-F1
#
_entry.id   AF-A0A5C5XSK8-F1
#
_cell.length_a   1.000
_cell.length_b   1.000
_cell.length_c   1.000
_cell.angle_alpha   90.00
_cell.angle_beta   90.00
_cell.angle_gamma   90.00
#
_symmetry.space_group_name_H-M   'P 1'
#
loop_
_entity.id
_entity.type
_entity.pdbx_description
1 polymer ?
#
loop_
_entity_poly.entity_id
_entity_poly.type
_entity_poly.pdbx_seq_one_letter_code
_entity_poly.pdbx_strand_id
1 'polypeptide(L)'
;MARPRVLDEGKQREVCALLTAGMTMGEAAAYVGCCEKTIGREQTRDEGFDERVRRARMAARLGPLQAVRQAAATHWRAAAWLVDRQDRQEDRERRARREQVKRKQQLAKSKPKQPAERWNLEQEIQQIASARPAAGERCSINKSPRRQPREQPSTAALPPTTRTKRPSPVAAALREMAGQLAASANRESAQRTKSAPQRVSETSAEPAAVGGNTNDGDPAGEGFVPSLRILGQNEEGAAMEAGELAGTVPSAEPPAAAGGCSSSLAMSDRADKPCLRFTPTPALPRRGSE
;
A
#
# COMPACT_ATOMS: atom_id res chain seq x y z
N MET A 1 15.78 31.78 15.61
CA MET A 1 15.35 30.70 16.52
C MET A 1 14.24 29.92 15.84
N ALA A 2 14.33 28.59 15.77
CA ALA A 2 13.30 27.75 15.16
C ALA A 2 12.07 27.67 16.06
N ARG A 3 10.86 27.85 15.51
CA ARG A 3 9.61 27.69 16.26
C ARG A 3 9.47 26.21 16.67
N PRO A 4 9.20 25.90 17.95
CA PRO A 4 9.05 24.52 18.40
C PRO A 4 7.95 23.81 17.62
N ARG A 5 8.15 22.51 17.36
CA ARG A 5 7.20 21.69 16.61
C ARG A 5 5.92 21.55 17.45
N VAL A 6 4.77 21.67 16.78
CA VAL A 6 3.46 21.57 17.44
C VAL A 6 3.07 20.10 17.70
N LEU A 7 3.64 19.18 16.91
CA LEU A 7 3.33 17.75 16.96
C LEU A 7 4.53 16.95 17.50
N ASP A 8 4.49 16.67 18.80
CA ASP A 8 5.47 15.85 19.50
C ASP A 8 5.40 14.38 19.04
N GLU A 9 6.47 13.61 19.24
CA GLU A 9 6.50 12.19 18.86
C GLU A 9 5.39 11.36 19.54
N GLY A 10 5.03 11.70 20.78
CA GLY A 10 3.91 11.05 21.49
C GLY A 10 2.58 11.25 20.76
N LYS A 11 2.28 12.49 20.36
CA LYS A 11 1.08 12.83 19.57
C LYS A 11 1.07 12.15 18.20
N GLN A 12 2.24 12.03 17.57
CA GLN A 12 2.34 11.29 16.30
C GLN A 12 1.96 9.81 16.46
N ARG A 13 2.41 9.15 17.54
CA ARG A 13 2.05 7.76 17.84
C ARG A 13 0.55 7.62 18.09
N GLU A 14 -0.03 8.55 18.85
CA GLU A 14 -1.47 8.59 19.13
C GLU A 14 -2.30 8.76 17.86
N VAL A 15 -1.93 9.68 16.96
CA VAL A 15 -2.56 9.80 15.63
C VAL A 15 -2.51 8.47 14.87
N CYS A 16 -1.36 7.78 14.85
CA CYS A 16 -1.24 6.50 14.15
C CYS A 16 -2.13 5.41 14.77
N ALA A 17 -2.25 5.38 16.10
CA ALA A 17 -3.11 4.43 16.81
C ALA A 17 -4.59 4.64 16.47
N LEU A 18 -5.07 5.89 16.53
CA LEU A 18 -6.46 6.25 16.19
C LEU A 18 -6.79 5.94 14.73
N LEU A 19 -5.86 6.24 13.81
CA LEU A 19 -6.03 5.88 12.40
C LEU A 19 -6.07 4.37 12.20
N THR A 20 -5.29 3.59 12.94
CA THR A 20 -5.30 2.12 12.88
C THR A 20 -6.62 1.55 13.38
N ALA A 21 -7.22 2.19 14.40
CA ALA A 21 -8.57 1.86 14.89
C ALA A 21 -9.69 2.23 13.89
N GLY A 22 -9.37 2.89 12.76
CA GLY A 22 -10.31 3.22 11.71
C GLY A 22 -10.93 4.62 11.81
N MET A 23 -10.45 5.46 12.72
CA MET A 23 -10.89 6.87 12.79
C MET A 23 -10.42 7.66 11.57
N THR A 24 -11.19 8.68 11.19
CA THR A 24 -10.79 9.61 10.15
C THR A 24 -9.67 10.54 10.63
N MET A 25 -8.94 11.14 9.69
CA MET A 25 -7.86 12.08 10.03
C MET A 25 -8.38 13.28 10.84
N GLY A 26 -9.59 13.75 10.55
CA GLY A 26 -10.22 14.87 11.27
C GLY A 26 -10.59 14.54 12.71
N GLU A 27 -11.16 13.36 12.94
CA GLU A 27 -11.47 12.89 14.29
C GLU A 27 -10.19 12.67 15.11
N ALA A 28 -9.16 12.08 14.51
CA ALA A 28 -7.86 11.90 15.16
C ALA A 28 -7.21 13.27 15.49
N ALA A 29 -7.29 14.25 14.58
CA ALA A 29 -6.78 15.59 14.82
C ALA A 29 -7.52 16.31 15.96
N ALA A 30 -8.85 16.22 15.95
CA ALA A 30 -9.70 16.77 17.00
C ALA A 30 -9.39 16.16 18.37
N TYR A 31 -9.17 14.83 18.42
CA TYR A 31 -8.82 14.11 19.64
C TYR A 31 -7.47 14.57 20.23
N VAL A 32 -6.44 14.69 19.37
CA VAL A 32 -5.09 15.14 19.78
C VAL A 32 -5.03 16.65 20.06
N GLY A 33 -6.08 17.41 19.73
CA GLY A 33 -6.12 18.86 19.92
C GLY A 33 -5.30 19.63 18.88
N CYS A 34 -5.22 19.14 17.64
CA CYS A 34 -4.53 19.80 16.54
C CYS A 34 -5.42 19.90 15.29
N CYS A 35 -5.01 20.72 14.31
CA CYS A 35 -5.72 20.79 13.04
C CYS A 35 -5.14 19.80 12.02
N GLU A 36 -5.99 19.24 11.15
CA GLU A 36 -5.56 18.29 10.09
C GLU A 36 -4.41 18.82 9.23
N LYS A 37 -4.42 20.13 8.94
CA LYS A 37 -3.35 20.81 8.19
C LYS A 37 -2.00 20.70 8.89
N THR A 38 -1.96 20.66 10.22
CA THR A 38 -0.71 20.46 10.99
C THR A 38 -0.18 19.05 10.78
N ILE A 39 -1.05 18.04 10.84
CA ILE A 39 -0.66 16.64 10.60
C ILE A 39 -0.14 16.47 9.16
N GLY A 40 -0.81 17.05 8.15
CA GLY A 40 -0.36 16.99 6.76
C GLY A 40 0.97 17.69 6.51
N ARG A 41 1.22 18.83 7.18
CA ARG A 41 2.54 19.49 7.14
C ARG A 41 3.62 18.65 7.78
N GLU A 42 3.32 17.95 8.88
CA GLU A 42 4.30 17.08 9.51
C GLU A 42 4.60 15.84 8.66
N GLN A 43 3.59 15.24 8.00
CA GLN A 43 3.83 14.16 7.01
C GLN A 43 4.75 14.60 5.86
N THR A 44 4.62 15.84 5.40
CA THR A 44 5.49 16.37 4.34
C THR A 44 6.93 16.61 4.82
N ARG A 45 7.13 16.81 6.13
CA ARG A 45 8.44 17.12 6.74
C ARG A 45 9.16 15.89 7.27
N ASP A 46 8.41 14.93 7.79
CA ASP A 46 8.90 13.67 8.35
C ASP A 46 8.34 12.51 7.53
N GLU A 47 9.16 12.02 6.60
CA GLU A 47 8.83 10.87 5.75
C GLU A 47 8.56 9.60 6.58
N GLY A 48 9.23 9.44 7.73
CA GLY A 48 9.02 8.31 8.63
C GLY A 48 7.64 8.35 9.28
N PHE A 49 7.16 9.53 9.66
CA PHE A 49 5.78 9.72 10.13
C PHE A 49 4.76 9.46 9.04
N ASP A 50 5.00 9.94 7.81
CA ASP A 50 4.11 9.67 6.67
C ASP A 50 3.99 8.17 6.36
N GLU A 51 5.11 7.44 6.37
CA GLU A 51 5.13 5.99 6.20
C GLU A 51 4.30 5.27 7.28
N ARG A 52 4.40 5.72 8.55
CA ARG A 52 3.59 5.18 9.66
C ARG A 52 2.10 5.47 9.46
N VAL A 53 1.73 6.67 9.04
CA VAL A 53 0.34 7.04 8.75
C VAL A 53 -0.22 6.21 7.60
N ARG A 54 0.55 6.03 6.52
CA ARG A 54 0.17 5.15 5.39
C ARG A 54 -0.08 3.72 5.87
N ARG A 55 0.82 3.17 6.69
CA ARG A 55 0.65 1.84 7.31
C ARG A 55 -0.59 1.75 8.20
N ALA A 56 -0.81 2.71 9.09
CA ALA A 56 -1.99 2.76 9.96
C ALA A 56 -3.30 2.75 9.15
N ARG A 57 -3.38 3.56 8.09
CA ARG A 57 -4.55 3.59 7.19
C ARG A 57 -4.75 2.28 6.43
N MET A 58 -3.69 1.59 6.03
CA MET A 58 -3.79 0.27 5.42
C MET A 58 -4.31 -0.75 6.45
N ALA A 59 -3.77 -0.76 7.67
CA ALA A 59 -4.19 -1.66 8.74
C ALA A 59 -5.69 -1.50 9.06
N ALA A 60 -6.19 -0.27 9.16
CA ALA A 60 -7.61 0.01 9.36
C ALA A 60 -8.52 -0.56 8.26
N ARG A 61 -8.04 -0.62 7.01
CA ARG A 61 -8.78 -1.23 5.89
C ARG A 61 -8.77 -2.75 5.96
N LEU A 62 -7.74 -3.35 6.56
CA LEU A 62 -7.61 -4.80 6.64
C LEU A 62 -8.52 -5.42 7.70
N GLY A 63 -8.77 -4.75 8.83
CA GLY A 63 -9.60 -5.28 9.91
C GLY A 63 -11.00 -5.75 9.46
N PRO A 64 -11.81 -4.89 8.82
CA PRO A 64 -13.11 -5.30 8.29
C PRO A 64 -13.03 -6.41 7.24
N LEU A 65 -11.99 -6.41 6.40
CA LEU A 65 -11.79 -7.46 5.39
C LEU A 65 -11.48 -8.82 6.02
N GLN A 66 -10.69 -8.84 7.10
CA GLN A 66 -10.43 -10.07 7.86
C GLN A 66 -11.71 -10.61 8.51
N ALA A 67 -12.52 -9.74 9.11
CA ALA A 67 -13.81 -10.13 9.68
C ALA A 67 -14.75 -10.74 8.64
N VAL A 68 -14.85 -10.13 7.45
CA VAL A 68 -15.65 -10.70 6.35
C VAL A 68 -15.09 -12.04 5.85
N ARG A 69 -13.75 -12.17 5.76
CA ARG A 69 -13.11 -13.44 5.38
C ARG A 69 -13.39 -14.56 6.38
N GLN A 70 -13.35 -14.26 7.68
CA GLN A 70 -13.72 -15.22 8.72
C GLN A 70 -15.19 -15.62 8.61
N ALA A 71 -16.10 -14.66 8.43
CA ALA A 71 -17.53 -14.94 8.23
C ALA A 71 -17.82 -15.72 6.94
N ALA A 72 -17.02 -15.53 5.89
CA ALA A 72 -17.15 -16.28 4.64
C ALA A 72 -16.80 -17.77 4.78
N ALA A 73 -15.99 -18.14 5.78
CA ALA A 73 -15.67 -19.55 6.06
C ALA A 73 -16.89 -20.33 6.58
N THR A 74 -17.82 -19.66 7.28
CA THR A 74 -19.00 -20.30 7.90
C THR A 74 -20.30 -19.98 7.16
N HIS A 75 -20.38 -18.83 6.48
CA HIS A 75 -21.61 -18.36 5.85
C HIS A 75 -21.44 -18.16 4.34
N TRP A 76 -22.19 -18.95 3.56
CA TRP A 76 -22.18 -18.89 2.09
C TRP A 76 -22.55 -17.50 1.54
N ARG A 77 -23.39 -16.72 2.23
CA ARG A 77 -23.75 -15.35 1.81
C ARG A 77 -22.57 -14.39 1.87
N ALA A 78 -21.74 -14.50 2.93
CA ALA A 78 -20.53 -13.71 3.05
C ALA A 78 -19.50 -14.12 1.98
N ALA A 79 -19.39 -15.42 1.70
CA ALA A 79 -18.56 -15.93 0.60
C ALA A 79 -19.03 -15.41 -0.77
N ALA A 80 -20.33 -15.54 -1.08
CA ALA A 80 -20.91 -15.04 -2.33
C ALA A 80 -20.72 -13.52 -2.49
N TRP A 81 -20.88 -12.76 -1.41
CA TRP A 81 -20.61 -11.32 -1.41
C TRP A 81 -19.14 -11.00 -1.72
N LEU A 82 -18.20 -11.76 -1.17
CA LEU A 82 -16.76 -11.55 -1.40
C LEU A 82 -16.40 -11.80 -2.87
N VAL A 83 -16.94 -12.86 -3.47
CA VAL A 83 -16.75 -13.19 -4.89
C VAL A 83 -17.33 -12.09 -5.79
N ASP A 84 -18.58 -11.65 -5.56
CA ASP A 84 -19.20 -10.56 -6.34
C ASP A 84 -18.37 -9.26 -6.29
N ARG A 85 -17.75 -8.94 -5.14
CA ARG A 85 -16.86 -7.78 -5.02
C ARG A 85 -15.57 -7.94 -5.82
N GLN A 86 -14.98 -9.14 -5.85
CA GLN A 86 -13.80 -9.45 -6.63
C GLN A 86 -14.10 -9.35 -8.14
N ASP A 87 -15.17 -9.98 -8.59
CA ASP A 87 -15.60 -9.96 -9.99
C ASP A 87 -15.86 -8.53 -10.49
N ARG A 88 -16.56 -7.72 -9.69
CA ARG A 88 -16.80 -6.30 -10.01
C ARG A 88 -15.50 -5.50 -10.12
N GLN A 89 -14.49 -5.81 -9.31
CA GLN A 89 -13.22 -5.11 -9.34
C GLN A 89 -12.42 -5.50 -10.59
N GLU A 90 -12.34 -6.78 -10.90
CA GLU A 90 -11.70 -7.27 -12.13
C GLU A 90 -12.36 -6.69 -13.38
N ASP A 91 -13.69 -6.61 -13.40
CA ASP A 91 -14.41 -6.03 -14.52
C ASP A 91 -14.15 -4.53 -14.72
N ARG A 92 -13.99 -3.77 -13.63
CA ARG A 92 -13.56 -2.37 -13.70
C ARG A 92 -12.17 -2.25 -14.30
N GLU A 93 -11.22 -3.09 -13.87
CA GLU A 93 -9.87 -3.11 -14.40
C GLU A 93 -9.84 -3.53 -15.88
N ARG A 94 -10.64 -4.53 -16.25
CA ARG A 94 -10.81 -4.99 -17.63
C ARG A 94 -11.34 -3.87 -18.52
N ARG A 95 -12.34 -3.10 -18.05
CA ARG A 95 -12.88 -1.91 -18.75
C ARG A 95 -11.81 -0.82 -18.87
N ALA A 96 -11.09 -0.50 -17.80
CA ALA A 96 -10.01 0.49 -17.82
C ALA A 96 -8.90 0.11 -18.83
N ARG A 97 -8.51 -1.17 -18.90
CA ARG A 97 -7.54 -1.67 -19.90
C ARG A 97 -8.07 -1.49 -21.33
N ARG A 98 -9.32 -1.85 -21.59
CA ARG A 98 -9.97 -1.66 -22.91
C ARG A 98 -9.99 -0.18 -23.30
N GLU A 99 -10.30 0.71 -22.36
CA GLU A 99 -10.30 2.16 -22.60
C GLU A 99 -8.89 2.70 -22.87
N GLN A 100 -7.87 2.22 -22.14
CA GLN A 100 -6.48 2.59 -22.42
C GLN A 100 -6.03 2.16 -23.81
N VAL A 101 -6.39 0.94 -24.25
CA VAL A 101 -6.11 0.46 -25.60
C VAL A 101 -6.81 1.35 -26.64
N LYS A 102 -8.10 1.67 -26.43
CA LYS A 102 -8.84 2.59 -27.30
C LYS A 102 -8.18 3.96 -27.38
N ARG A 103 -7.79 4.54 -26.25
CA ARG A 103 -7.06 5.83 -26.19
C ARG A 103 -5.74 5.77 -26.96
N LYS A 104 -4.95 4.71 -26.80
CA LYS A 104 -3.70 4.52 -27.55
C LYS A 104 -3.94 4.39 -29.05
N GLN A 105 -4.96 3.64 -29.45
CA GLN A 105 -5.35 3.53 -30.86
C GLN A 105 -5.82 4.88 -31.42
N GLN A 106 -6.59 5.65 -30.65
CA GLN A 106 -6.99 7.00 -31.03
C GLN A 106 -5.77 7.91 -31.20
N LEU A 107 -4.83 7.91 -30.25
CA LEU A 107 -3.58 8.68 -30.34
C LEU A 107 -2.70 8.25 -31.53
N ALA A 108 -2.68 6.95 -31.86
CA ALA A 108 -1.95 6.45 -33.03
C ALA A 108 -2.61 6.87 -34.35
N LYS A 109 -3.94 6.88 -34.42
CA LYS A 109 -4.71 7.36 -35.57
C LYS A 109 -4.68 8.88 -35.72
N SER A 110 -4.70 9.59 -34.59
CA SER A 110 -4.75 11.05 -34.54
C SER A 110 -3.39 11.70 -34.58
N LYS A 111 -2.28 10.94 -34.43
CA LYS A 111 -0.97 11.45 -34.82
C LYS A 111 -1.09 11.75 -36.31
N PRO A 112 -1.23 13.04 -36.71
CA PRO A 112 -1.22 13.34 -38.12
C PRO A 112 0.08 12.73 -38.62
N LYS A 113 -0.01 11.93 -39.67
CA LYS A 113 1.15 11.56 -40.45
C LYS A 113 1.67 12.91 -40.91
N GLN A 114 2.58 13.52 -40.14
CA GLN A 114 3.15 14.81 -40.48
C GLN A 114 3.56 14.65 -41.93
N PRO A 115 2.91 15.39 -42.83
CA PRO A 115 2.70 14.97 -44.21
C PRO A 115 4.06 14.98 -44.85
N ALA A 116 4.78 13.84 -44.75
CA ALA A 116 6.23 13.80 -44.58
C ALA A 116 6.76 15.16 -44.97
N GLU A 117 6.85 16.08 -43.99
CA GLU A 117 7.63 17.28 -44.21
C GLU A 117 9.01 16.66 -44.38
N ARG A 118 9.25 16.18 -45.61
CA ARG A 118 10.46 16.25 -46.35
C ARG A 118 10.80 17.67 -46.03
N TRP A 119 11.54 17.84 -44.92
CA TRP A 119 12.47 18.91 -44.80
C TRP A 119 12.92 19.06 -46.23
N ASN A 120 12.52 20.16 -46.85
CA ASN A 120 13.11 20.53 -48.10
C ASN A 120 14.56 20.79 -47.68
N LEU A 121 15.31 19.73 -47.41
CA LEU A 121 16.73 19.70 -47.15
C LEU A 121 17.34 20.35 -48.37
N GLU A 122 16.76 20.14 -49.56
CA GLU A 122 17.00 20.97 -50.74
C GLU A 122 16.81 22.48 -50.49
N GLN A 123 15.66 22.96 -49.98
CA GLN A 123 15.45 24.41 -49.73
C GLN A 123 16.28 24.94 -48.56
N GLU A 124 16.54 24.15 -47.52
CA GLU A 124 17.38 24.53 -46.39
C GLU A 124 18.86 24.56 -46.82
N ILE A 125 19.32 23.59 -47.60
CA ILE A 125 20.65 23.61 -48.24
C ILE A 125 20.75 24.79 -49.21
N GLN A 126 19.71 25.09 -49.98
CA GLN A 126 19.68 26.26 -50.88
C GLN A 126 19.65 27.59 -50.09
N GLN A 127 18.94 27.66 -48.97
CA GLN A 127 18.96 28.83 -48.07
C GLN A 127 20.35 29.02 -47.44
N ILE A 128 20.96 27.95 -46.93
CA ILE A 128 22.32 28.01 -46.36
C ILE A 128 23.36 28.38 -47.43
N ALA A 129 23.22 27.84 -48.65
CA ALA A 129 24.11 28.15 -49.76
C ALA A 129 23.96 29.61 -50.23
N SER A 130 22.73 30.12 -50.32
CA SER A 130 22.45 31.50 -50.74
C SER A 130 22.77 32.54 -49.65
N ALA A 131 22.65 32.17 -48.37
CA ALA A 131 23.02 33.01 -47.24
C ALA A 131 24.54 33.05 -46.98
N ARG A 132 25.35 32.30 -47.74
CA ARG A 132 26.81 32.36 -47.64
C ARG A 132 27.28 33.65 -48.33
N PRO A 133 27.76 34.67 -47.60
CA PRO A 133 28.23 35.91 -48.22
C PRO A 133 29.39 35.61 -49.17
N ALA A 134 29.39 36.25 -50.33
CA ALA A 134 30.43 36.09 -51.33
C ALA A 134 31.80 36.33 -50.67
N ALA A 135 32.73 35.38 -50.88
CA ALA A 135 34.06 35.39 -50.29
C ALA A 135 34.79 36.70 -50.68
N GLY A 136 34.68 37.72 -49.84
CA GLY A 136 35.21 39.05 -50.12
C GLY A 136 34.88 40.08 -49.04
N GLU A 137 33.70 39.99 -48.41
CA GLU A 137 33.34 40.89 -47.32
C GLU A 137 33.90 40.38 -45.98
N ARG A 138 35.10 40.83 -45.66
CA ARG A 138 35.69 40.74 -44.32
C ARG A 138 34.76 41.48 -43.35
N CYS A 139 33.86 40.75 -42.70
CA CYS A 139 33.15 41.27 -41.53
C CYS A 139 34.20 41.65 -40.48
N SER A 140 34.33 42.96 -40.30
CA SER A 140 35.10 43.57 -39.23
C SER A 140 34.57 43.05 -37.90
N ILE A 141 35.42 42.31 -37.21
CA ILE A 141 35.23 41.85 -35.83
C ILE A 141 35.10 43.10 -34.96
N ASN A 142 33.89 43.63 -34.84
CA ASN A 142 33.56 44.65 -33.87
C ASN A 142 33.39 43.96 -32.51
N LYS A 143 34.49 43.97 -31.76
CA LYS A 143 34.58 44.17 -30.30
C LYS A 143 33.32 43.77 -29.53
N SER A 144 33.17 42.47 -29.26
CA SER A 144 32.29 42.02 -28.17
C SER A 144 32.90 42.40 -26.82
N PRO A 145 32.10 42.88 -25.85
CA PRO A 145 32.59 43.31 -24.56
C PRO A 145 33.04 42.11 -23.72
N ARG A 146 34.33 42.15 -23.38
CA ARG A 146 35.04 41.48 -22.29
C ARG A 146 34.11 40.85 -21.24
N ARG A 147 33.81 39.56 -21.39
CA ARG A 147 33.32 38.73 -20.27
C ARG A 147 34.51 38.46 -19.35
N GLN A 148 34.37 38.86 -18.09
CA GLN A 148 35.33 38.64 -17.03
C GLN A 148 35.60 37.14 -16.83
N PRO A 149 36.86 36.72 -16.56
CA PRO A 149 37.21 35.33 -16.32
C PRO A 149 36.67 34.90 -14.95
N ARG A 150 35.76 33.93 -14.94
CA ARG A 150 35.38 33.23 -13.72
C ARG A 150 36.43 32.14 -13.50
N GLU A 151 37.20 32.28 -12.42
CA GLU A 151 38.24 31.36 -12.00
C GLU A 151 37.74 29.90 -12.00
N GLN A 152 38.43 29.05 -12.76
CA GLN A 152 38.25 27.61 -12.73
C GLN A 152 39.22 27.02 -11.69
N PRO A 153 38.77 26.26 -10.70
CA PRO A 153 39.68 25.49 -9.86
C PRO A 153 40.30 24.34 -10.67
N SER A 154 41.63 24.37 -10.65
CA SER A 154 42.61 23.35 -11.05
C SER A 154 42.08 21.91 -11.19
N THR A 155 42.04 21.44 -12.43
CA THR A 155 41.81 20.04 -12.79
C THR A 155 43.10 19.26 -12.62
N ALA A 156 43.23 18.54 -11.50
CA ALA A 156 44.22 17.49 -11.33
C ALA A 156 43.95 16.36 -12.35
N ALA A 157 45.02 15.86 -12.95
CA ALA A 157 45.04 14.82 -13.98
C ALA A 157 44.25 13.57 -13.57
N LEU A 158 43.24 13.21 -14.37
CA LEU A 158 42.53 11.93 -14.29
C LEU A 158 42.97 11.00 -15.45
N PRO A 159 43.10 9.69 -15.19
CA PRO A 159 43.59 8.71 -16.16
C PRO A 159 42.58 8.45 -17.29
N PRO A 160 43.05 7.91 -18.45
CA PRO A 160 42.22 7.65 -19.62
C PRO A 160 41.11 6.64 -19.28
N THR A 161 39.88 7.14 -19.10
CA THR A 161 38.71 6.30 -18.92
C THR A 161 38.34 5.66 -20.26
N THR A 162 38.61 4.36 -20.40
CA THR A 162 37.99 3.55 -21.45
C THR A 162 36.48 3.62 -21.26
N ARG A 163 35.79 4.16 -22.27
CA ARG A 163 34.36 4.47 -22.25
C ARG A 163 33.55 3.18 -22.39
N THR A 164 33.56 2.35 -21.34
CA THR A 164 32.66 1.21 -21.21
C THR A 164 31.25 1.75 -21.10
N LYS A 165 30.41 1.44 -22.10
CA LYS A 165 28.99 1.79 -22.13
C LYS A 165 28.36 1.27 -20.84
N ARG A 166 28.05 2.18 -19.91
CA ARG A 166 27.34 1.82 -18.68
C ARG A 166 26.05 1.11 -19.10
N PRO A 167 25.85 -0.16 -18.74
CA PRO A 167 24.61 -0.84 -19.05
C PRO A 167 23.46 -0.05 -18.41
N SER A 168 22.39 0.16 -19.18
CA SER A 168 21.18 0.80 -18.70
C SER A 168 20.74 0.17 -17.36
N PRO A 169 20.32 0.96 -16.36
CA PRO A 169 19.85 0.43 -15.07
C PRO A 169 18.70 -0.57 -15.25
N VAL A 170 17.91 -0.43 -16.32
CA VAL A 170 16.85 -1.38 -16.68
C VAL A 170 17.41 -2.72 -17.12
N ALA A 171 18.52 -2.72 -17.88
CA ALA A 171 19.16 -3.96 -18.32
C ALA A 171 19.82 -4.71 -17.15
N ALA A 172 20.31 -3.99 -16.13
CA ALA A 172 20.80 -4.61 -14.89
C ALA A 172 19.67 -5.28 -14.10
N ALA A 173 18.54 -4.58 -13.89
CA ALA A 173 17.39 -5.13 -13.17
C ALA A 173 16.77 -6.36 -13.87
N LEU A 174 16.72 -6.36 -15.22
CA LEU A 174 16.23 -7.51 -15.98
C LEU A 174 17.14 -8.75 -15.83
N ARG A 175 18.48 -8.56 -15.77
CA ARG A 175 19.42 -9.67 -15.54
C ARG A 175 19.29 -10.23 -14.13
N GLU A 176 19.04 -9.36 -13.14
CA GLU A 176 18.84 -9.79 -11.76
C GLU A 176 17.56 -10.64 -11.61
N MET A 177 16.44 -10.19 -12.18
CA MET A 177 15.20 -10.99 -12.20
C MET A 177 15.37 -12.31 -12.95
N ALA A 178 16.08 -12.32 -14.08
CA ALA A 178 16.36 -13.55 -14.81
C ALA A 178 17.21 -14.54 -13.98
N GLY A 179 18.19 -14.03 -13.22
CA GLY A 179 18.98 -14.84 -12.29
C GLY A 179 18.14 -15.43 -11.15
N GLN A 180 17.22 -14.64 -10.58
CA GLN A 180 16.31 -15.12 -9.54
C GLN A 180 15.37 -16.23 -10.04
N LEU A 181 14.85 -16.10 -11.27
CA LEU A 181 14.02 -17.13 -11.90
C LEU A 181 14.82 -18.43 -12.14
N ALA A 182 16.04 -18.33 -12.68
CA ALA A 182 16.90 -19.49 -12.88
C ALA A 182 17.25 -20.21 -11.56
N ALA A 183 17.53 -19.45 -10.50
CA ALA A 183 17.79 -20.02 -9.17
C ALA A 183 16.57 -20.72 -8.57
N SER A 184 15.36 -20.18 -8.78
CA SER A 184 14.12 -20.80 -8.30
C SER A 184 13.80 -22.12 -9.02
N ALA A 185 13.99 -22.18 -10.34
CA ALA A 185 13.78 -23.39 -11.14
C ALA A 185 14.71 -24.55 -10.72
N ASN A 186 15.96 -24.24 -10.36
CA ASN A 186 16.91 -25.24 -9.86
C ASN A 186 16.55 -25.77 -8.45
N ARG A 187 15.93 -24.95 -7.58
CA ARG A 187 15.45 -25.42 -6.27
C ARG A 187 14.28 -26.38 -6.41
N GLU A 188 13.35 -26.10 -7.30
CA GLU A 188 12.16 -26.93 -7.50
C GLU A 188 12.52 -28.31 -8.10
N SER A 189 13.47 -28.34 -9.03
CA SER A 189 13.99 -29.58 -9.58
C SER A 189 14.81 -30.40 -8.56
N ALA A 190 15.57 -29.76 -7.67
CA ALA A 190 16.27 -30.44 -6.57
C ALA A 190 15.32 -31.00 -5.48
N GLN A 191 14.17 -30.37 -5.24
CA GLN A 191 13.16 -30.89 -4.31
C GLN A 191 12.41 -32.09 -4.87
N ARG A 192 12.21 -32.15 -6.19
CA ARG A 192 11.54 -33.27 -6.87
C ARG A 192 12.32 -34.58 -6.81
N THR A 193 13.66 -34.54 -6.83
CA THR A 193 14.49 -35.76 -6.78
C THR A 193 14.68 -36.31 -5.36
N LYS A 194 14.34 -35.53 -4.32
CA LYS A 194 14.43 -35.96 -2.91
C LYS A 194 13.16 -36.59 -2.36
N SER A 195 12.07 -36.58 -3.14
CA SER A 195 10.76 -37.11 -2.74
C SER A 195 10.37 -38.30 -3.60
N ALA A 196 11.22 -39.33 -3.67
CA ALA A 196 10.81 -40.64 -4.17
C ALA A 196 10.04 -41.35 -3.04
N PRO A 197 8.73 -41.63 -3.17
CA PRO A 197 7.97 -42.28 -2.12
C PRO A 197 8.46 -43.72 -1.97
N GLN A 198 8.98 -44.05 -0.79
CA GLN A 198 9.09 -45.44 -0.36
C GLN A 198 7.68 -46.03 -0.33
N ARG A 199 7.43 -46.91 -1.29
CA ARG A 199 6.28 -47.81 -1.37
C ARG A 199 6.30 -48.73 -0.13
N VAL A 200 5.65 -48.29 0.94
CA VAL A 200 5.37 -49.13 2.11
C VAL A 200 4.25 -50.09 1.75
N SER A 201 4.57 -51.37 1.86
CA SER A 201 3.71 -52.52 1.64
C SER A 201 2.53 -52.50 2.61
N GLU A 202 1.33 -52.56 2.07
CA GLU A 202 0.09 -52.79 2.79
C GLU A 202 0.15 -54.15 3.50
N THR A 203 0.06 -54.13 4.84
CA THR A 203 -0.27 -55.30 5.64
C THR A 203 -1.73 -55.18 6.08
N SER A 204 -2.48 -56.17 5.64
CA SER A 204 -3.87 -56.45 5.94
C SER A 204 -4.12 -56.57 7.44
N ALA A 205 -5.11 -55.82 7.97
CA ALA A 205 -5.80 -56.16 9.21
C ALA A 205 -7.16 -55.45 9.29
N GLU A 206 -8.21 -56.22 8.97
CA GLU A 206 -9.54 -56.16 9.57
C GLU A 206 -9.46 -55.96 11.11
N PRO A 207 -10.45 -55.32 11.78
CA PRO A 207 -11.72 -56.02 12.01
C PRO A 207 -12.99 -55.14 12.14
N ALA A 208 -14.11 -55.81 11.82
CA ALA A 208 -15.38 -55.88 12.54
C ALA A 208 -16.09 -54.61 13.03
N ALA A 209 -17.32 -54.47 12.51
CA ALA A 209 -18.40 -53.64 12.98
C ALA A 209 -19.00 -54.09 14.32
N VAL A 210 -19.32 -53.13 15.20
CA VAL A 210 -20.43 -53.10 16.19
C VAL A 210 -20.63 -51.60 16.48
N GLY A 211 -21.72 -50.91 16.13
CA GLY A 211 -23.09 -51.12 16.60
C GLY A 211 -23.38 -50.12 17.72
N GLY A 212 -24.29 -49.16 17.51
CA GLY A 212 -24.82 -48.32 18.61
C GLY A 212 -25.23 -46.90 18.27
N ASN A 213 -26.26 -46.74 17.41
CA ASN A 213 -27.06 -45.52 17.37
C ASN A 213 -28.03 -45.57 18.57
N THR A 214 -27.96 -44.61 19.49
CA THR A 214 -29.07 -44.24 20.37
C THR A 214 -29.22 -42.72 20.33
N ASN A 215 -30.24 -42.30 19.60
CA ASN A 215 -30.87 -40.99 19.73
C ASN A 215 -31.83 -41.09 20.93
N ASP A 216 -31.46 -40.47 22.03
CA ASP A 216 -32.38 -39.97 23.07
C ASP A 216 -31.92 -38.51 23.24
N GLY A 217 -32.70 -37.48 22.94
CA GLY A 217 -34.09 -37.28 23.31
C GLY A 217 -34.16 -36.35 24.51
N ASP A 218 -33.65 -35.12 24.38
CA ASP A 218 -33.76 -34.08 25.42
C ASP A 218 -34.29 -32.77 24.81
N PRO A 219 -35.60 -32.46 24.95
CA PRO A 219 -36.19 -31.23 24.43
C PRO A 219 -36.56 -30.27 25.57
N ALA A 220 -35.61 -29.89 26.44
CA ALA A 220 -35.83 -28.79 27.38
C ALA A 220 -34.50 -28.36 28.04
N GLY A 221 -33.83 -27.35 27.49
CA GLY A 221 -32.63 -26.84 28.13
C GLY A 221 -31.93 -25.75 27.36
N GLU A 222 -32.33 -24.51 27.66
CA GLU A 222 -31.44 -23.35 27.73
C GLU A 222 -30.80 -22.83 26.43
N GLY A 223 -31.05 -21.54 26.19
CA GLY A 223 -30.56 -20.81 25.04
C GLY A 223 -29.05 -20.92 24.90
N PHE A 224 -28.62 -21.61 23.84
CA PHE A 224 -27.28 -21.52 23.29
C PHE A 224 -27.09 -20.12 22.70
N VAL A 225 -26.76 -19.17 23.56
CA VAL A 225 -26.09 -17.93 23.17
C VAL A 225 -24.66 -18.36 22.82
N PRO A 226 -24.18 -18.17 21.58
CA PRO A 226 -22.78 -18.41 21.27
C PRO A 226 -21.98 -17.47 22.15
N SER A 227 -21.33 -18.01 23.20
CA SER A 227 -20.38 -17.25 23.99
C SER A 227 -19.33 -16.75 23.01
N LEU A 228 -19.30 -15.43 22.81
CA LEU A 228 -18.18 -14.71 22.23
C LEU A 228 -16.96 -15.06 23.09
N ARG A 229 -16.27 -16.16 22.75
CA ARG A 229 -14.88 -16.36 23.13
C ARG A 229 -14.12 -15.24 22.43
N ILE A 230 -13.93 -14.17 23.18
CA ILE A 230 -12.88 -13.18 22.96
C ILE A 230 -11.57 -13.97 22.98
N LEU A 231 -11.12 -14.41 21.81
CA LEU A 231 -9.80 -15.00 21.63
C LEU A 231 -8.79 -13.85 21.76
N GLY A 232 -8.37 -13.63 23.00
CA GLY A 232 -7.39 -12.63 23.39
C GLY A 232 -6.47 -13.16 24.48
N GLN A 233 -5.89 -14.35 24.28
CA GLN A 233 -4.71 -14.85 25.02
C GLN A 233 -3.95 -15.83 24.12
N ASN A 234 -3.17 -15.31 23.17
CA ASN A 234 -2.01 -16.05 22.68
C ASN A 234 -0.86 -15.66 23.61
N GLU A 235 -0.65 -16.48 24.64
CA GLU A 235 0.58 -16.52 25.42
C GLU A 235 1.72 -16.78 24.43
N GLU A 236 2.59 -15.78 24.26
CA GLU A 236 3.84 -15.95 23.55
C GLU A 236 4.68 -16.96 24.33
N GLY A 237 4.78 -18.18 23.76
CA GLY A 237 5.71 -19.20 24.20
C GLY A 237 7.15 -18.73 24.03
N ALA A 238 7.64 -18.02 25.05
CA ALA A 238 9.05 -17.82 25.32
C ALA A 238 9.67 -19.18 25.71
N ALA A 239 10.04 -19.98 24.71
CA ALA A 239 11.08 -20.99 24.89
C ALA A 239 12.44 -20.28 24.80
N MET A 240 12.83 -19.61 25.89
CA MET A 240 14.23 -19.34 26.16
C MET A 240 14.91 -20.66 26.52
N GLU A 241 15.91 -21.04 25.74
CA GLU A 241 16.90 -22.02 26.18
C GLU A 241 17.65 -21.50 27.42
N ALA A 242 17.80 -22.40 28.37
CA ALA A 242 18.50 -22.22 29.62
C ALA A 242 20.00 -21.95 29.36
N GLY A 243 20.43 -20.74 29.69
CA GLY A 243 21.81 -20.36 29.94
C GLY A 243 21.94 -19.90 31.38
N GLU A 244 22.16 -20.88 32.25
CA GLU A 244 22.59 -20.84 33.64
C GLU A 244 23.51 -19.64 33.97
N LEU A 245 23.15 -18.83 34.97
CA LEU A 245 24.05 -18.28 36.00
C LEU A 245 23.26 -17.50 37.06
N ALA A 246 23.48 -17.90 38.31
CA ALA A 246 22.80 -17.48 39.52
C ALA A 246 22.99 -15.98 39.85
N GLY A 247 21.93 -15.37 40.41
CA GLY A 247 21.95 -14.00 40.92
C GLY A 247 20.71 -13.69 41.75
N THR A 248 20.72 -14.15 42.99
CA THR A 248 19.74 -13.88 44.06
C THR A 248 19.50 -12.38 44.27
N VAL A 249 18.25 -11.91 44.16
CA VAL A 249 17.82 -10.58 44.66
C VAL A 249 16.40 -10.67 45.23
N PRO A 250 16.12 -10.09 46.41
CA PRO A 250 14.94 -10.42 47.22
C PRO A 250 13.65 -9.71 46.81
N SER A 251 12.57 -10.42 47.14
CA SER A 251 11.17 -10.03 47.19
C SER A 251 10.94 -8.75 47.97
N ALA A 252 10.24 -7.79 47.37
CA ALA A 252 9.63 -6.65 48.04
C ALA A 252 8.16 -6.56 47.62
N GLU A 253 7.28 -6.75 48.59
CA GLU A 253 5.82 -6.54 48.51
C GLU A 253 5.49 -5.08 48.14
N PRO A 254 4.51 -4.83 47.27
CA PRO A 254 3.87 -3.52 47.18
C PRO A 254 2.66 -3.43 48.15
N PRO A 255 2.51 -2.32 48.90
CA PRO A 255 1.37 -2.13 49.79
C PRO A 255 0.10 -1.77 49.02
N ALA A 256 -1.01 -2.27 49.54
CA ALA A 256 -2.36 -1.91 49.19
C ALA A 256 -2.58 -0.39 49.29
N ALA A 257 -3.00 0.23 48.20
CA ALA A 257 -3.52 1.60 48.19
C ALA A 257 -4.97 1.58 47.69
N ALA A 258 -5.88 1.71 48.64
CA ALA A 258 -7.27 2.09 48.44
C ALA A 258 -7.33 3.50 47.82
N GLY A 259 -8.23 3.69 46.86
CA GLY A 259 -8.43 4.99 46.22
C GLY A 259 -9.57 4.95 45.22
N GLY A 260 -10.80 4.88 45.73
CA GLY A 260 -11.99 5.15 44.94
C GLY A 260 -12.03 6.62 44.50
N CYS A 261 -12.05 6.84 43.19
CA CYS A 261 -12.45 8.11 42.59
C CYS A 261 -13.61 7.85 41.64
N SER A 262 -14.82 8.02 42.18
CA SER A 262 -16.06 8.13 41.42
C SER A 262 -16.05 9.43 40.62
N SER A 263 -15.57 9.38 39.39
CA SER A 263 -15.76 10.46 38.43
C SER A 263 -17.18 10.40 37.87
N SER A 264 -18.09 11.06 38.57
CA SER A 264 -19.40 11.49 38.06
C SER A 264 -19.17 12.41 36.85
N LEU A 265 -19.07 11.82 35.66
CA LEU A 265 -19.06 12.59 34.41
C LEU A 265 -20.50 12.99 34.09
N ALA A 266 -20.79 14.27 34.30
CA ALA A 266 -22.04 14.91 33.90
C ALA A 266 -22.30 14.66 32.41
N MET A 267 -23.40 13.94 32.12
CA MET A 267 -23.97 13.86 30.79
C MET A 267 -24.42 15.27 30.39
N SER A 268 -23.61 15.94 29.58
CA SER A 268 -24.06 17.14 28.89
C SER A 268 -24.99 16.72 27.76
N ASP A 269 -26.26 17.09 27.90
CA ASP A 269 -27.28 17.14 26.87
C ASP A 269 -26.71 17.67 25.55
N ARG A 270 -26.39 16.76 24.64
CA ARG A 270 -26.03 17.11 23.27
C ARG A 270 -27.33 17.14 22.49
N ALA A 271 -27.90 18.34 22.43
CA ALA A 271 -29.07 18.69 21.65
C ALA A 271 -29.15 17.91 20.32
N ASP A 272 -30.25 17.19 20.19
CA ASP A 272 -30.72 16.56 18.97
C ASP A 272 -30.59 17.51 17.78
N LYS A 273 -29.66 17.19 16.87
CA LYS A 273 -29.70 17.75 15.52
C LYS A 273 -30.80 17.01 14.77
N PRO A 274 -31.86 17.68 14.29
CA PRO A 274 -32.91 17.02 13.55
C PRO A 274 -32.32 16.38 12.29
N CYS A 275 -32.48 15.06 12.19
CA CYS A 275 -32.19 14.31 10.99
C CYS A 275 -32.91 14.97 9.81
N LEU A 276 -32.12 15.47 8.85
CA LEU A 276 -32.63 15.93 7.56
C LEU A 276 -33.39 14.78 6.91
N ARG A 277 -34.73 14.83 6.99
CA ARG A 277 -35.62 13.92 6.30
C ARG A 277 -35.36 14.07 4.81
N PHE A 278 -34.82 13.03 4.21
CA PHE A 278 -34.66 12.89 2.77
C PHE A 278 -36.06 12.85 2.15
N THR A 279 -36.55 13.97 1.63
CA THR A 279 -37.80 14.00 0.86
C THR A 279 -37.54 13.31 -0.49
N PRO A 280 -38.30 12.28 -0.86
CA PRO A 280 -38.14 11.62 -2.15
C PRO A 280 -38.49 12.60 -3.28
N THR A 281 -37.57 12.74 -4.24
CA THR A 281 -37.76 13.54 -5.46
C THR A 281 -38.96 12.98 -6.24
N PRO A 282 -39.98 13.80 -6.59
CA PRO A 282 -41.13 13.32 -7.35
C PRO A 282 -40.70 12.87 -8.76
N ALA A 283 -41.16 11.68 -9.14
CA ALA A 283 -40.90 11.09 -10.44
C ALA A 283 -41.54 11.93 -11.56
N LEU A 284 -40.74 12.32 -12.56
CA LEU A 284 -41.23 13.02 -13.73
C LEU A 284 -42.15 12.11 -14.58
N PRO A 285 -43.26 12.65 -15.11
CA PRO A 285 -44.20 11.87 -15.92
C PRO A 285 -43.54 11.42 -17.24
N ARG A 286 -43.63 10.13 -17.53
CA ARG A 286 -43.26 9.55 -18.82
C ARG A 286 -44.17 10.14 -19.90
N ARG A 287 -43.60 10.85 -20.88
CA ARG A 287 -44.29 11.23 -22.11
C ARG A 287 -44.71 9.95 -22.84
N GLY A 288 -46.02 9.78 -22.99
CA GLY A 288 -46.59 8.82 -23.93
C GLY A 288 -46.23 9.22 -25.36
N SER A 289 -45.87 8.23 -26.16
CA SER A 289 -45.75 8.35 -27.61
C SER A 289 -47.11 8.02 -28.21
N GLU A 290 -47.68 8.97 -28.94
CA GLU A 290 -48.66 8.70 -30.00
C GLU A 290 -47.94 8.24 -31.27
#